data_AF-A0A7X2XFN1-F1
#
_entry.id   AF-A0A7X2XFN1-F1
#
_cell.length_a   1.000
_cell.length_b   1.000
_cell.length_c   1.000
_cell.angle_alpha   90.00
_cell.angle_beta   90.00
_cell.angle_gamma   90.00
#
_symmetry.space_group_name_H-M   'P 1'
#
loop_
_entity.id
_entity.type
_entity.pdbx_description
1 polymer ?
#
loop_
_entity_poly.entity_id
_entity_poly.type
_entity_poly.pdbx_seq_one_letter_code
_entity_poly.pdbx_strand_id
1 'polypeptide(L)'
;MSENNKKYILITAALIVIGAALYFFYWMRTPQYTFTQIHEAVQQHDLTKFEKHVDLNSLYAHAYDDVVYYAFGDPKEANPFLLGIVQSLKSVVVPIMTEQTKHYVETGSIEDNTEETSDIDDTAPAPTPAPSPKTEGQQLAEQLKERTGFGTMRYEGVESSEQVGKTADVAVKLYDKQLEHNFILHVKMYELDDGSWRLTEITNLKELLKEREQATAAKLKQLNSKVQAELDAAVTAVPGTIAIDSSGGWFPSYTMQNTFTLNNISAKTITGLQGSVEVFDNDGMLLQRCRFNDYLTLAPQGSSSLKKLFSLNQFKPETVRLLRSDLKTVKWQVTISSVSFDDGSQLQLLTQLPKAK
;
A
#
# COMPACT_ATOMS: atom_id res chain seq x y z
N MET A 1 57.09 30.26 -24.83
CA MET A 1 56.21 30.52 -23.66
C MET A 1 57.11 30.99 -22.52
N SER A 2 56.99 32.23 -22.04
CA SER A 2 57.84 32.74 -20.93
C SER A 2 57.58 31.93 -19.65
N GLU A 3 58.56 31.83 -18.74
CA GLU A 3 58.38 31.16 -17.45
C GLU A 3 57.17 31.69 -16.67
N ASN A 4 56.88 32.99 -16.81
CA ASN A 4 55.73 33.63 -16.20
C ASN A 4 54.41 33.06 -16.76
N ASN A 5 54.30 32.82 -18.07
CA ASN A 5 53.08 32.22 -18.65
C ASN A 5 52.86 30.77 -18.18
N LYS A 6 53.92 29.99 -17.97
CA LYS A 6 53.81 28.63 -17.40
C LYS A 6 53.37 28.67 -15.92
N LYS A 7 53.88 29.62 -15.14
CA LYS A 7 53.44 29.89 -13.75
C LYS A 7 51.96 30.28 -13.69
N TYR A 8 51.51 31.19 -14.56
CA TYR A 8 50.10 31.59 -14.60
C TYR A 8 49.18 30.43 -14.99
N ILE A 9 49.56 29.60 -15.97
CA ILE A 9 48.78 28.40 -16.35
C ILE A 9 48.67 27.40 -15.19
N LEU A 10 49.77 27.14 -14.47
CA LEU A 10 49.76 26.25 -13.29
C LEU A 10 48.89 26.79 -12.15
N ILE A 11 48.95 28.10 -11.90
CA ILE A 11 48.11 28.76 -10.87
C ILE A 11 46.63 28.68 -11.26
N THR A 12 46.28 28.95 -12.51
CA THR A 12 44.90 28.84 -13.00
C THR A 12 44.39 27.40 -12.92
N ALA A 13 45.20 26.41 -13.30
CA ALA A 13 44.84 25.00 -13.18
C ALA A 13 44.61 24.58 -11.72
N ALA A 14 45.47 25.02 -10.79
CA ALA A 14 45.31 24.75 -9.36
C ALA A 14 44.02 25.38 -8.79
N LEU A 15 43.67 26.60 -9.19
CA LEU A 15 42.42 27.26 -8.76
C LEU A 15 41.17 26.53 -9.27
N ILE A 16 41.20 25.98 -10.48
CA ILE A 16 40.08 25.18 -11.02
C ILE A 16 39.92 23.88 -10.22
N VAL A 17 41.02 23.19 -9.91
CA VAL A 17 40.99 21.96 -9.10
C VAL A 17 40.50 22.24 -7.68
N ILE A 18 40.94 23.35 -7.06
CA ILE A 18 40.46 23.77 -5.75
C ILE A 18 38.96 24.11 -5.81
N GLY A 19 38.53 24.87 -6.83
CA GLY A 19 37.11 25.19 -7.02
C GLY A 19 36.24 23.95 -7.21
N ALA A 20 36.71 22.98 -8.02
CA ALA A 20 36.03 21.70 -8.22
C ALA A 20 35.99 20.86 -6.93
N ALA A 21 37.09 20.81 -6.17
CA ALA A 21 37.15 20.13 -4.88
C ALA A 21 36.21 20.77 -3.86
N LEU A 22 36.21 22.10 -3.74
CA LEU A 22 35.31 22.84 -2.85
C LEU A 22 33.84 22.65 -3.23
N TYR A 23 33.53 22.68 -4.52
CA TYR A 23 32.18 22.40 -5.03
C TYR A 23 31.76 20.95 -4.73
N PHE A 24 32.67 19.99 -4.93
CA PHE A 24 32.43 18.58 -4.62
C PHE A 24 32.22 18.34 -3.12
N PHE A 25 33.04 18.93 -2.26
CA PHE A 25 32.87 18.87 -0.80
C PHE A 25 31.58 19.56 -0.35
N TYR A 26 31.20 20.67 -0.97
CA TYR A 26 29.92 21.32 -0.72
C TYR A 26 28.76 20.41 -1.14
N TRP A 27 28.83 19.81 -2.32
CA TRP A 27 27.84 18.87 -2.83
C TRP A 27 27.69 17.64 -1.92
N MET A 28 28.79 17.10 -1.39
CA MET A 28 28.77 16.00 -0.41
C MET A 28 28.05 16.34 0.91
N ARG A 29 27.93 17.63 1.24
CA ARG A 29 27.22 18.12 2.43
C ARG A 29 25.75 18.47 2.16
N THR A 30 25.25 18.19 0.96
CA THR A 30 23.85 18.43 0.64
C THR A 30 22.98 17.26 1.09
N PRO A 31 21.72 17.50 1.51
CA PRO A 31 20.76 16.43 1.83
C PRO A 31 20.57 15.46 0.66
N GLN A 32 20.62 15.96 -0.57
CA GLN A 32 20.44 15.15 -1.78
C GLN A 32 21.55 14.11 -1.96
N TYR A 33 22.79 14.43 -1.58
CA TYR A 33 23.91 13.51 -1.70
C TYR A 33 23.75 12.26 -0.82
N THR A 34 23.02 12.35 0.28
CA THR A 34 22.76 11.21 1.15
C THR A 34 22.06 10.06 0.43
N PHE A 35 21.20 10.31 -0.57
CA PHE A 35 20.57 9.24 -1.34
C PHE A 35 21.58 8.42 -2.16
N THR A 36 22.64 9.06 -2.66
CA THR A 36 23.77 8.36 -3.28
C THR A 36 24.51 7.51 -2.25
N GLN A 37 24.75 8.04 -1.04
CA GLN A 37 25.41 7.28 0.03
C GLN A 37 24.61 6.07 0.49
N ILE A 38 23.29 6.21 0.61
CA ILE A 38 22.37 5.11 0.92
C ILE A 38 22.39 4.07 -0.20
N HIS A 39 22.32 4.50 -1.47
CA HIS A 39 22.37 3.59 -2.61
C HIS A 39 23.69 2.81 -2.68
N GLU A 40 24.82 3.48 -2.50
CA GLU A 40 26.15 2.85 -2.44
C GLU A 40 26.23 1.85 -1.28
N ALA A 41 25.70 2.19 -0.11
CA ALA A 41 25.72 1.31 1.06
C ALA A 41 24.92 0.03 0.80
N VAL A 42 23.74 0.13 0.16
CA VAL A 42 22.95 -1.04 -0.25
C VAL A 42 23.70 -1.89 -1.29
N GLN A 43 24.32 -1.26 -2.30
CA GLN A 43 25.06 -1.99 -3.34
C GLN A 43 26.31 -2.70 -2.82
N GLN A 44 26.97 -2.12 -1.82
CA GLN A 44 28.21 -2.64 -1.24
C GLN A 44 27.99 -3.53 -0.02
N HIS A 45 26.73 -3.78 0.34
CA HIS A 45 26.37 -4.49 1.57
C HIS A 45 26.97 -3.86 2.84
N ASP A 46 27.11 -2.54 2.86
CA ASP A 46 27.69 -1.78 3.97
C ASP A 46 26.59 -1.29 4.91
N LEU A 47 26.20 -2.15 5.85
CA LEU A 47 25.20 -1.81 6.86
C LEU A 47 25.62 -0.61 7.73
N THR A 48 26.91 -0.47 8.03
CA THR A 48 27.39 0.62 8.90
C THR A 48 27.20 1.97 8.22
N LYS A 49 27.56 2.08 6.94
CA LYS A 49 27.32 3.28 6.13
C LYS A 49 25.83 3.53 5.93
N PHE A 50 25.04 2.49 5.74
CA PHE A 50 23.59 2.61 5.63
C PHE A 50 22.96 3.20 6.90
N GLU A 51 23.22 2.62 8.07
CA GLU A 51 22.68 3.08 9.36
C GLU A 51 23.20 4.46 9.77
N LYS A 52 24.39 4.85 9.28
CA LYS A 52 24.86 6.22 9.44
C LYS A 52 23.90 7.22 8.79
N HIS A 53 23.34 6.88 7.64
CA HIS A 53 22.52 7.75 6.80
C HIS A 53 21.01 7.50 6.89
N VAL A 54 20.56 6.42 7.56
CA VAL A 54 19.15 6.10 7.78
C VAL A 54 18.91 5.71 9.24
N ASP A 55 18.08 6.49 9.93
CA ASP A 55 17.57 6.12 11.25
C ASP A 55 16.35 5.19 11.09
N LEU A 56 16.60 3.88 10.98
CA LEU A 56 15.53 2.89 10.78
C LEU A 56 14.51 2.89 11.92
N ASN A 57 14.95 3.13 13.17
CA ASN A 57 14.06 3.13 14.32
C ASN A 57 13.10 4.31 14.27
N SER A 58 13.63 5.53 14.02
CA SER A 58 12.78 6.71 13.86
C SER A 58 11.86 6.55 12.64
N LEU A 59 12.42 6.14 11.50
CA LEU A 59 11.68 6.00 10.25
C LEU A 59 10.48 5.04 10.38
N TYR A 60 10.71 3.83 10.91
CA TYR A 60 9.64 2.86 11.07
C TYR A 60 8.69 3.19 12.21
N ALA A 61 9.16 3.85 13.28
CA ALA A 61 8.27 4.31 14.34
C ALA A 61 7.26 5.35 13.84
N HIS A 62 7.70 6.32 13.04
CA HIS A 62 6.82 7.32 12.42
C HIS A 62 5.94 6.70 11.34
N ALA A 63 6.51 5.86 10.46
CA ALA A 63 5.75 5.20 9.41
C ALA A 63 4.65 4.28 9.97
N TYR A 64 4.93 3.58 11.07
CA TYR A 64 3.93 2.77 11.78
C TYR A 64 2.76 3.62 12.26
N ASP A 65 3.05 4.74 12.94
CA ASP A 65 2.02 5.64 13.46
C ASP A 65 1.15 6.20 12.33
N ASP A 66 1.74 6.58 11.20
CA ASP A 66 1.02 7.09 10.03
C ASP A 66 0.17 6.02 9.33
N VAL A 67 0.66 4.79 9.19
CA VAL A 67 -0.14 3.68 8.63
C VAL A 67 -1.30 3.33 9.57
N VAL A 68 -1.07 3.32 10.89
CA VAL A 68 -2.12 3.12 11.90
C VAL A 68 -3.16 4.23 11.81
N TYR A 69 -2.74 5.49 11.74
CA TYR A 69 -3.64 6.62 11.57
C TYR A 69 -4.45 6.49 10.28
N TYR A 70 -3.80 6.15 9.17
CA TYR A 70 -4.48 5.95 7.89
C TYR A 70 -5.51 4.80 7.94
N ALA A 71 -5.20 3.73 8.65
CA ALA A 71 -6.05 2.53 8.72
C ALA A 71 -7.23 2.67 9.70
N PHE A 72 -7.04 3.39 10.81
CA PHE A 72 -7.99 3.42 11.93
C PHE A 72 -8.54 4.82 12.25
N GLY A 73 -8.06 5.87 11.56
CA GLY A 73 -8.46 7.26 11.79
C GLY A 73 -7.74 7.91 12.98
N ASP A 74 -8.23 9.08 13.39
CA ASP A 74 -7.66 9.82 14.52
C ASP A 74 -7.77 8.98 15.82
N PRO A 75 -6.66 8.73 16.53
CA PRO A 75 -6.67 8.04 17.82
C PRO A 75 -7.62 8.66 18.86
N LYS A 76 -7.99 9.94 18.74
CA LYS A 76 -8.97 10.57 19.63
C LYS A 76 -10.41 10.09 19.38
N GLU A 77 -10.69 9.62 18.17
CA GLU A 77 -12.02 9.15 17.76
C GLU A 77 -12.13 7.62 17.74
N ALA A 78 -11.00 6.91 17.76
CA ALA A 78 -10.95 5.46 17.74
C ALA A 78 -11.23 4.81 19.10
N ASN A 79 -11.62 3.53 19.09
CA ASN A 79 -11.92 2.79 20.32
C ASN A 79 -10.64 2.62 21.19
N PRO A 80 -10.64 3.07 22.47
CA PRO A 80 -9.45 3.02 23.32
C PRO A 80 -8.84 1.63 23.51
N PHE A 81 -9.66 0.57 23.49
CA PHE A 81 -9.18 -0.81 23.60
C PHE A 81 -8.38 -1.23 22.36
N LEU A 82 -8.91 -0.93 21.17
CA LEU A 82 -8.21 -1.23 19.91
C LEU A 82 -6.92 -0.44 19.80
N LEU A 83 -6.95 0.84 20.21
CA LEU A 83 -5.75 1.67 20.22
C LEU A 83 -4.68 1.10 21.14
N GLY A 84 -5.06 0.60 22.33
CA GLY A 84 -4.14 -0.09 23.22
C GLY A 84 -3.47 -1.30 22.57
N ILE A 85 -4.25 -2.12 21.84
CA ILE A 85 -3.72 -3.27 21.09
C ILE A 85 -2.78 -2.80 19.97
N VAL A 86 -3.22 -1.86 19.13
CA VAL A 86 -2.44 -1.39 17.97
C VAL A 86 -1.17 -0.66 18.41
N GLN A 87 -1.20 0.10 19.50
CA GLN A 87 0.00 0.73 20.05
C GLN A 87 0.96 -0.31 20.63
N SER A 88 0.45 -1.37 21.28
CA SER A 88 1.31 -2.46 21.79
C SER A 88 2.05 -3.21 20.67
N LEU A 89 1.47 -3.29 19.47
CA LEU A 89 2.09 -3.94 18.31
C LEU A 89 3.28 -3.16 17.75
N LYS A 90 3.38 -1.85 18.00
CA LYS A 90 4.51 -1.03 17.54
C LYS A 90 5.86 -1.57 18.01
N SER A 91 5.94 -2.03 19.26
CA SER A 91 7.18 -2.57 19.84
C SER A 91 7.58 -3.93 19.25
N VAL A 92 6.67 -4.61 18.56
CA VAL A 92 6.91 -5.88 17.86
C VAL A 92 7.25 -5.63 16.40
N VAL A 93 6.48 -4.78 15.72
CA VAL A 93 6.61 -4.55 14.27
C VAL A 93 7.84 -3.73 13.92
N VAL A 94 8.14 -2.67 14.67
CA VAL A 94 9.27 -1.77 14.34
C VAL A 94 10.60 -2.55 14.35
N PRO A 95 10.95 -3.35 15.37
CA PRO A 95 12.16 -4.16 15.33
C PRO A 95 12.20 -5.15 14.17
N ILE A 96 11.07 -5.78 13.81
CA ILE A 96 11.01 -6.74 12.68
C ILE A 96 11.33 -6.04 11.36
N MET A 97 10.69 -4.90 11.09
CA MET A 97 10.91 -4.13 9.86
C MET A 97 12.34 -3.58 9.78
N THR A 98 12.86 -3.12 10.93
CA THR A 98 14.26 -2.71 11.05
C THR A 98 15.18 -3.86 10.68
N GLU A 99 15.03 -5.03 11.30
CA GLU A 99 15.90 -6.19 11.06
C GLU A 99 15.81 -6.70 9.62
N GLN A 100 14.60 -6.78 9.05
CA GLN A 100 14.40 -7.17 7.65
C GLN A 100 15.13 -6.22 6.68
N THR A 101 15.17 -4.93 7.00
CA THR A 101 15.88 -3.94 6.18
C THR A 101 17.37 -4.06 6.31
N LYS A 102 17.88 -4.27 7.54
CA LYS A 102 19.31 -4.55 7.76
C LYS A 102 19.76 -5.79 6.99
N HIS A 103 19.01 -6.88 7.12
CA HIS A 103 19.27 -8.12 6.40
C HIS A 103 19.29 -7.91 4.88
N TYR A 104 18.33 -7.15 4.34
CA TYR A 104 18.33 -6.82 2.91
C TYR A 104 19.57 -6.01 2.49
N VAL A 105 19.99 -5.04 3.30
CA VAL A 105 21.21 -4.26 3.03
C VAL A 105 22.43 -5.19 3.03
N GLU A 106 22.56 -6.08 4.03
CA GLU A 106 23.71 -6.98 4.18
C GLU A 106 23.78 -8.09 3.12
N THR A 107 22.64 -8.56 2.62
CA THR A 107 22.58 -9.76 1.77
C THR A 107 22.10 -9.49 0.34
N GLY A 108 21.50 -8.32 0.08
CA GLY A 108 20.81 -8.02 -1.17
C GLY A 108 19.54 -8.85 -1.41
N SER A 109 19.20 -9.74 -0.48
CA SER A 109 18.10 -10.67 -0.62
C SER A 109 16.98 -10.28 0.33
N ILE A 110 15.80 -10.14 -0.24
CA ILE A 110 14.58 -10.16 0.56
C ILE A 110 14.39 -11.65 0.87
N GLU A 111 14.37 -12.04 2.15
CA GLU A 111 13.87 -13.36 2.52
C GLU A 111 12.38 -13.42 2.18
N ASP A 112 12.11 -13.60 0.90
CA ASP A 112 10.86 -14.08 0.39
C ASP A 112 10.86 -15.56 0.72
N ASN A 113 10.03 -15.99 1.67
CA ASN A 113 9.60 -17.39 1.77
C ASN A 113 8.71 -17.74 0.56
N THR A 114 9.16 -17.38 -0.65
CA THR A 114 8.49 -17.58 -1.92
C THR A 114 9.37 -18.55 -2.69
N GLU A 115 8.92 -19.79 -2.70
CA GLU A 115 9.34 -20.91 -3.53
C GLU A 115 10.17 -20.51 -4.76
N GLU A 116 11.49 -20.70 -4.69
CA GLU A 116 12.27 -20.89 -5.90
C GLU A 116 11.80 -22.22 -6.51
N THR A 117 10.96 -22.14 -7.54
CA THR A 117 10.86 -23.20 -8.54
C THR A 117 12.21 -23.26 -9.23
N SER A 118 13.13 -24.04 -8.66
CA SER A 118 14.35 -24.45 -9.36
C SER A 118 13.93 -25.36 -10.50
N ASP A 119 14.23 -24.91 -11.71
CA ASP A 119 14.16 -25.74 -12.90
C ASP A 119 14.93 -27.05 -12.67
N ILE A 120 14.29 -28.14 -13.05
CA ILE A 120 14.69 -29.52 -12.86
C ILE A 120 16.06 -29.76 -13.51
N ASP A 121 17.07 -30.10 -12.70
CA ASP A 121 18.16 -30.97 -13.13
C ASP A 121 18.26 -32.16 -12.17
N ASP A 122 18.29 -33.36 -12.75
CA ASP A 122 18.01 -34.67 -12.15
C ASP A 122 19.16 -35.17 -11.24
N THR A 123 19.45 -34.46 -10.16
CA THR A 123 20.21 -35.02 -9.03
C THR A 123 19.60 -34.61 -7.70
N ALA A 124 19.07 -35.61 -6.98
CA ALA A 124 18.30 -35.46 -5.75
C ALA A 124 18.98 -34.54 -4.70
N PRO A 125 18.38 -33.40 -4.34
CA PRO A 125 18.78 -32.64 -3.17
C PRO A 125 18.19 -33.29 -1.90
N ALA A 126 18.94 -33.22 -0.80
CA ALA A 126 18.45 -33.55 0.53
C ALA A 126 17.16 -32.78 0.84
N PRO A 127 16.22 -33.33 1.63
CA PRO A 127 14.97 -32.64 1.96
C PRO A 127 15.28 -31.32 2.66
N THR A 128 14.94 -30.22 1.99
CA THR A 128 14.94 -28.88 2.56
C THR A 128 13.99 -28.90 3.78
N PRO A 129 14.42 -28.44 4.97
CA PRO A 129 13.53 -28.37 6.12
C PRO A 129 12.35 -27.43 5.80
N ALA A 130 11.14 -27.87 6.13
CA ALA A 130 9.92 -27.09 5.92
C ALA A 130 10.03 -25.71 6.58
N PRO A 131 9.58 -24.62 5.94
CA PRO A 131 9.65 -23.28 6.51
C PRO A 131 8.84 -23.21 7.82
N SER A 132 9.44 -22.61 8.84
CA SER A 132 8.80 -22.37 10.13
C SER A 132 7.55 -21.48 9.95
N PRO A 133 6.44 -21.72 10.69
CA PRO A 133 5.28 -20.85 10.64
C PRO A 133 5.63 -19.43 11.08
N LYS A 134 5.24 -18.42 10.29
CA LYS A 134 5.46 -17.00 10.59
C LYS A 134 4.75 -16.60 11.87
N THR A 135 5.41 -15.79 12.70
CA THR A 135 4.81 -15.18 13.89
C THR A 135 3.76 -14.12 13.50
N GLU A 136 2.83 -13.80 14.40
CA GLU A 136 1.81 -12.76 14.18
C GLU A 136 2.44 -11.40 13.82
N GLY A 137 3.57 -11.05 14.45
CA GLY A 137 4.32 -9.83 14.16
C GLY A 137 4.91 -9.79 12.74
N GLN A 138 5.40 -10.93 12.24
CA GLN A 138 5.92 -11.04 10.87
C GLN A 138 4.80 -10.91 9.83
N GLN A 139 3.64 -11.53 10.08
CA GLN A 139 2.48 -11.39 9.20
C GLN A 139 1.99 -9.95 9.13
N LEU A 140 1.98 -9.25 10.26
CA LEU A 140 1.59 -7.84 10.30
C LEU A 140 2.58 -6.94 9.56
N ALA A 141 3.89 -7.17 9.73
CA ALA A 141 4.93 -6.46 8.99
C ALA A 141 4.78 -6.64 7.47
N GLU A 142 4.49 -7.86 7.01
CA GLU A 142 4.21 -8.14 5.58
C GLU A 142 2.98 -7.39 5.07
N GLN A 143 1.88 -7.40 5.83
CA GLN A 143 0.67 -6.65 5.45
C GLN A 143 0.93 -5.15 5.33
N LEU A 144 1.75 -4.58 6.23
CA LEU A 144 2.14 -3.17 6.17
C LEU A 144 3.01 -2.88 4.94
N LYS A 145 3.98 -3.75 4.64
CA LYS A 145 4.80 -3.67 3.42
C LYS A 145 3.93 -3.69 2.16
N GLU A 146 3.00 -4.63 2.04
CA GLU A 146 2.09 -4.72 0.89
C GLU A 146 1.19 -3.48 0.75
N ARG A 147 0.68 -2.97 1.88
CA ARG A 147 -0.21 -1.80 1.90
C ARG A 147 0.51 -0.52 1.47
N THR A 148 1.77 -0.35 1.85
CA THR A 148 2.57 0.81 1.42
C THR A 148 2.94 0.76 -0.06
N GLY A 149 3.23 -0.43 -0.60
CA GLY A 149 3.58 -0.60 -2.01
C GLY A 149 4.98 -0.15 -2.38
N PHE A 150 5.82 0.22 -1.41
CA PHE A 150 7.19 0.66 -1.72
C PHE A 150 8.03 -0.43 -2.42
N GLY A 151 7.69 -1.71 -2.24
CA GLY A 151 8.35 -2.82 -2.94
C GLY A 151 8.17 -2.82 -4.46
N THR A 152 7.21 -2.08 -5.03
CA THR A 152 6.97 -1.98 -6.47
C THR A 152 7.47 -0.67 -7.09
N MET A 153 8.00 0.23 -6.26
CA MET A 153 8.40 1.58 -6.66
C MET A 153 9.90 1.64 -6.97
N ARG A 154 10.24 2.39 -8.02
CA ARG A 154 11.62 2.69 -8.40
C ARG A 154 11.96 4.13 -8.05
N TYR A 155 13.10 4.33 -7.39
CA TYR A 155 13.68 5.66 -7.20
C TYR A 155 14.05 6.30 -8.54
N GLU A 156 13.60 7.54 -8.77
CA GLU A 156 13.94 8.32 -9.99
C GLU A 156 14.87 9.50 -9.73
N GLY A 157 14.96 9.98 -8.48
CA GLY A 157 15.79 11.13 -8.14
C GLY A 157 15.20 11.99 -7.03
N VAL A 158 15.94 13.03 -6.68
CA VAL A 158 15.43 14.12 -5.83
C VAL A 158 14.85 15.22 -6.72
N GLU A 159 13.60 15.59 -6.46
CA GLU A 159 12.91 16.68 -7.17
C GLU A 159 13.24 18.04 -6.55
N SER A 160 13.21 18.13 -5.23
CA SER A 160 13.57 19.34 -4.49
C SER A 160 14.14 19.02 -3.11
N SER A 161 14.88 19.97 -2.55
CA SER A 161 15.32 19.92 -1.16
C SER A 161 15.29 21.33 -0.58
N GLU A 162 14.74 21.44 0.62
CA GLU A 162 14.71 22.66 1.40
C GLU A 162 15.44 22.40 2.73
N GLN A 163 16.47 23.19 3.00
CA GLN A 163 17.24 23.10 4.24
C GLN A 163 16.90 24.27 5.16
N VAL A 164 16.53 23.95 6.40
CA VAL A 164 16.27 24.90 7.49
C VAL A 164 17.15 24.54 8.68
N GLY A 165 18.28 25.24 8.82
CA GLY A 165 19.26 24.96 9.87
C GLY A 165 19.87 23.56 9.71
N LYS A 166 19.76 22.74 10.77
CA LYS A 166 20.23 21.34 10.79
C LYS A 166 19.17 20.33 10.34
N THR A 167 18.07 20.80 9.77
CA THR A 167 17.00 19.94 9.27
C THR A 167 16.79 20.20 7.78
N ALA A 168 16.43 19.17 7.04
CA ALA A 168 16.07 19.30 5.63
C ALA A 168 14.81 18.50 5.32
N ASP A 169 13.96 19.06 4.47
CA ASP A 169 12.84 18.38 3.83
C ASP A 169 13.24 18.11 2.37
N VAL A 170 13.16 16.84 1.95
CA VAL A 170 13.56 16.40 0.62
C VAL A 170 12.39 15.72 -0.08
N ALA A 171 12.05 16.19 -1.27
CA ALA A 171 11.05 15.57 -2.13
C ALA A 171 11.74 14.58 -3.08
N VAL A 172 11.41 13.30 -2.92
CA VAL A 172 11.97 12.18 -3.66
C VAL A 172 10.93 11.65 -4.65
N LYS A 173 11.32 11.56 -5.92
CA LYS A 173 10.46 11.06 -6.98
C LYS A 173 10.56 9.53 -7.07
N LEU A 174 9.41 8.87 -6.97
CA LEU A 174 9.24 7.43 -7.07
C LEU A 174 8.33 7.09 -8.25
N TYR A 175 8.71 6.12 -9.08
CA TYR A 175 7.86 5.63 -10.17
C TYR A 175 7.34 4.23 -9.84
N ASP A 176 6.01 4.06 -9.82
CA ASP A 176 5.39 2.75 -9.70
C ASP A 176 5.08 2.19 -11.10
N LYS A 177 5.74 1.07 -11.45
CA LYS A 177 5.59 0.44 -12.76
C LYS A 177 4.20 -0.17 -12.98
N GLN A 178 3.53 -0.65 -11.92
CA GLN A 178 2.19 -1.25 -12.03
C GLN A 178 1.12 -0.18 -12.26
N LEU A 179 1.31 0.98 -11.63
CA LEU A 179 0.41 2.12 -11.74
C LEU A 179 0.71 3.03 -12.92
N GLU A 180 1.93 2.96 -13.47
CA GLU A 180 2.45 3.91 -14.47
C GLU A 180 2.34 5.36 -13.96
N HIS A 181 2.59 5.56 -12.66
CA HIS A 181 2.36 6.81 -11.96
C HIS A 181 3.59 7.22 -11.13
N ASN A 182 3.84 8.52 -11.06
CA ASN A 182 4.90 9.09 -10.23
C ASN A 182 4.33 9.55 -8.89
N PHE A 183 4.97 9.15 -7.80
CA PHE A 183 4.68 9.59 -6.44
C PHE A 183 5.83 10.45 -5.92
N ILE A 184 5.48 11.45 -5.11
CA ILE A 184 6.48 12.29 -4.42
C ILE A 184 6.49 11.93 -2.94
N LEU A 185 7.63 11.41 -2.49
CA LEU A 185 7.89 11.07 -1.10
C LEU A 185 8.63 12.23 -0.44
N HIS A 186 8.04 12.85 0.57
CA HIS A 186 8.71 13.86 1.38
C HIS A 186 9.39 13.18 2.56
N VAL A 187 10.69 13.37 2.68
CA VAL A 187 11.46 12.84 3.81
C VAL A 187 12.14 13.96 4.57
N LYS A 188 12.19 13.78 5.88
CA LYS A 188 12.90 14.65 6.80
C LYS A 188 14.26 14.07 7.11
N MET A 189 15.25 14.96 7.13
CA MET A 189 16.63 14.62 7.40
C MET A 189 17.24 15.55 8.44
N TYR A 190 18.23 15.06 9.19
CA TYR A 190 19.02 15.85 10.14
C TYR A 190 20.51 15.83 9.78
N GLU A 191 21.18 16.96 9.95
CA GLU A 191 22.62 17.10 9.71
C GLU A 191 23.44 16.50 10.86
N LEU A 192 24.32 15.55 10.52
CA LEU A 192 25.28 14.93 11.42
C LEU A 192 26.47 15.85 11.69
N ASP A 193 27.25 15.54 12.72
CA ASP A 193 28.41 16.35 13.14
C ASP A 193 29.51 16.47 12.07
N ASP A 194 29.56 15.52 11.13
CA ASP A 194 30.49 15.55 10.00
C ASP A 194 29.95 16.31 8.76
N GLY A 195 28.76 16.91 8.88
CA GLY A 195 28.08 17.68 7.82
C GLY A 195 27.34 16.82 6.79
N SER A 196 27.27 15.50 7.00
CA SER A 196 26.43 14.62 6.19
C SER A 196 25.03 14.49 6.78
N TRP A 197 24.06 13.94 6.04
CA TRP A 197 22.66 13.91 6.48
C TRP A 197 22.18 12.51 6.80
N ARG A 198 21.28 12.41 7.78
CA ARG A 198 20.58 11.17 8.17
C ARG A 198 19.08 11.34 7.96
N LEU A 199 18.47 10.42 7.23
CA LEU A 199 17.02 10.33 7.02
C LEU A 199 16.35 9.77 8.28
N THR A 200 15.27 10.42 8.74
CA THR A 200 14.60 10.05 10.00
C THR A 200 13.11 9.79 9.85
N GLU A 201 12.44 10.38 8.87
CA GLU A 201 10.97 10.35 8.80
C GLU A 201 10.49 10.52 7.36
N ILE A 202 9.35 9.91 7.02
CA ILE A 202 8.56 10.24 5.84
C ILE A 202 7.42 11.13 6.31
N THR A 203 7.39 12.39 5.89
CA THR A 203 6.48 13.40 6.43
C THR A 203 5.10 13.42 5.76
N ASN A 204 4.96 12.76 4.60
CA ASN A 204 3.72 12.71 3.81
C ASN A 204 3.20 11.27 3.56
N LEU A 205 3.50 10.32 4.46
CA LEU A 205 3.18 8.91 4.21
C LEU A 205 1.67 8.70 4.05
N LYS A 206 0.84 9.37 4.85
CA LYS A 206 -0.63 9.27 4.79
C LYS A 206 -1.18 9.75 3.45
N GLU A 207 -0.67 10.87 2.96
CA GLU A 207 -1.05 11.46 1.68
C GLU A 207 -0.64 10.53 0.54
N LEU A 208 0.57 9.95 0.59
CA LEU A 208 1.06 8.99 -0.40
C LEU A 208 0.24 7.70 -0.41
N LEU A 209 -0.12 7.16 0.76
CA LEU A 209 -1.00 5.99 0.87
C LEU A 209 -2.37 6.26 0.23
N LYS A 210 -2.95 7.45 0.49
CA LYS A 210 -4.21 7.88 -0.09
C LYS A 210 -4.13 8.02 -1.61
N GLU A 211 -3.09 8.70 -2.11
CA GLU A 211 -2.86 8.88 -3.54
C GLU A 211 -2.70 7.53 -4.25
N ARG A 212 -1.91 6.62 -3.66
CA ARG A 212 -1.70 5.27 -4.20
C ARG A 212 -2.99 4.46 -4.25
N GLU A 213 -3.81 4.52 -3.20
CA GLU A 213 -5.12 3.85 -3.18
C GLU A 213 -6.02 4.36 -4.32
N GLN A 214 -6.06 5.68 -4.52
CA GLN A 214 -6.81 6.31 -5.61
C GLN A 214 -6.28 5.93 -6.99
N ALA A 215 -4.96 5.96 -7.18
CA ALA A 215 -4.31 5.53 -8.42
C ALA A 215 -4.58 4.06 -8.73
N THR A 216 -4.53 3.20 -7.71
CA THR A 216 -4.85 1.76 -7.83
C THR A 216 -6.30 1.56 -8.25
N ALA A 217 -7.25 2.24 -7.59
CA ALA A 217 -8.66 2.17 -7.93
C ALA A 217 -8.92 2.68 -9.36
N ALA A 218 -8.28 3.76 -9.77
CA ALA A 218 -8.39 4.31 -11.12
C ALA A 218 -7.84 3.34 -12.18
N LYS A 219 -6.66 2.75 -11.95
CA LYS A 219 -6.04 1.78 -12.85
C LYS A 219 -6.87 0.49 -12.96
N LEU A 220 -7.37 -0.03 -11.83
CA LEU A 220 -8.30 -1.17 -11.83
C LEU A 220 -9.58 -0.86 -12.61
N LYS A 221 -10.19 0.31 -12.40
CA LYS A 221 -11.37 0.73 -13.16
C LYS A 221 -11.10 0.80 -14.66
N GLN A 222 -9.92 1.30 -15.05
CA GLN A 222 -9.49 1.32 -16.44
C GLN A 222 -9.38 -0.09 -17.02
N LEU A 223 -8.63 -0.98 -16.35
CA LEU A 223 -8.42 -2.37 -16.79
C LEU A 223 -9.72 -3.18 -16.85
N ASN A 224 -10.62 -2.92 -15.91
CA ASN A 224 -11.90 -3.61 -15.79
C ASN A 224 -12.99 -3.04 -16.70
N SER A 225 -12.80 -1.89 -17.35
CA SER A 225 -13.85 -1.18 -18.10
C SER A 225 -14.62 -2.07 -19.09
N LYS A 226 -13.92 -2.91 -19.85
CA LYS A 226 -14.54 -3.85 -20.80
C LYS A 226 -15.35 -4.93 -20.10
N VAL A 227 -14.76 -5.61 -19.11
CA VAL A 227 -15.43 -6.70 -18.37
C VAL A 227 -16.61 -6.16 -17.56
N GLN A 228 -16.49 -4.94 -17.02
CA GLN A 228 -17.59 -4.26 -16.34
C GLN A 228 -18.77 -4.03 -17.28
N ALA A 229 -18.53 -3.52 -18.50
CA ALA A 229 -19.60 -3.34 -19.47
C ALA A 229 -20.26 -4.68 -19.88
N GLU A 230 -19.47 -5.75 -19.99
CA GLU A 230 -19.98 -7.10 -20.26
C GLU A 230 -20.81 -7.64 -19.08
N LEU A 231 -20.38 -7.38 -17.84
CA LEU A 231 -21.14 -7.73 -16.62
C LEU A 231 -22.45 -6.95 -16.53
N ASP A 232 -22.42 -5.63 -16.74
CA ASP A 232 -23.59 -4.76 -16.69
C ASP A 232 -24.63 -5.14 -17.76
N ALA A 233 -24.17 -5.64 -18.92
CA ALA A 233 -25.04 -6.19 -19.96
C ALA A 233 -25.55 -7.61 -19.67
N ALA A 234 -24.84 -8.38 -18.83
CA ALA A 234 -25.20 -9.75 -18.50
C ALA A 234 -26.16 -9.85 -17.31
N VAL A 235 -25.98 -9.01 -16.29
CA VAL A 235 -26.73 -9.08 -15.04
C VAL A 235 -26.95 -7.70 -14.45
N THR A 236 -28.16 -7.44 -13.98
CA THR A 236 -28.46 -6.26 -13.16
C THR A 236 -28.88 -6.67 -11.76
N ALA A 237 -28.54 -5.83 -10.79
CA ALA A 237 -28.95 -6.00 -9.41
C ALA A 237 -29.75 -4.77 -8.98
N VAL A 238 -31.00 -4.99 -8.58
CA VAL A 238 -31.92 -3.95 -8.12
C VAL A 238 -32.00 -4.02 -6.59
N PRO A 239 -31.50 -2.98 -5.86
CA PRO A 239 -31.63 -2.91 -4.41
C PRO A 239 -33.09 -3.00 -3.96
N GLY A 240 -33.34 -3.79 -2.92
CA GLY A 240 -34.62 -3.90 -2.24
C GLY A 240 -34.55 -3.25 -0.86
N THR A 241 -34.69 -4.05 0.19
CA THR A 241 -34.64 -3.56 1.58
C THR A 241 -33.24 -3.64 2.18
N ILE A 242 -32.95 -2.72 3.10
CA ILE A 242 -31.80 -2.76 4.00
C ILE A 242 -32.30 -2.59 5.44
N ALA A 243 -31.76 -3.37 6.36
CA ALA A 243 -32.02 -3.26 7.79
C ALA A 243 -30.73 -3.58 8.56
N ILE A 244 -30.58 -3.03 9.75
CA ILE A 244 -29.53 -3.43 10.69
C ILE A 244 -30.21 -3.80 11.99
N ASP A 245 -30.00 -5.04 12.41
CA ASP A 245 -30.45 -5.55 13.70
C ASP A 245 -29.27 -5.58 14.66
N SER A 246 -29.53 -5.29 15.93
CA SER A 246 -28.58 -5.47 17.03
C SER A 246 -29.01 -6.63 17.91
N SER A 247 -28.07 -7.47 18.32
CA SER A 247 -28.32 -8.56 19.27
C SER A 247 -27.24 -8.59 20.35
N GLY A 248 -27.55 -9.14 21.53
CA GLY A 248 -26.61 -9.18 22.65
C GLY A 248 -26.84 -8.05 23.67
N GLY A 249 -26.37 -8.28 24.90
CA GLY A 249 -26.56 -7.36 26.03
C GLY A 249 -25.52 -6.24 26.03
N TRP A 250 -24.59 -6.28 26.98
CA TRP A 250 -23.59 -5.22 27.17
C TRP A 250 -22.70 -4.98 25.93
N PHE A 251 -22.40 -6.03 25.15
CA PHE A 251 -21.68 -5.93 23.89
C PHE A 251 -22.60 -6.32 22.73
N PRO A 252 -23.31 -5.34 22.12
CA PRO A 252 -24.17 -5.64 20.99
C PRO A 252 -23.30 -6.09 19.80
N SER A 253 -23.78 -7.09 19.07
CA SER A 253 -23.34 -7.43 17.73
C SER A 253 -24.36 -6.91 16.73
N TYR A 254 -23.89 -6.41 15.59
CA TYR A 254 -24.75 -5.82 14.57
C TYR A 254 -24.74 -6.69 13.32
N THR A 255 -25.92 -6.97 12.79
CA THR A 255 -26.10 -7.72 11.54
C THR A 255 -26.85 -6.86 10.55
N MET A 256 -26.24 -6.62 9.39
CA MET A 256 -26.90 -5.96 8.27
C MET A 256 -27.64 -7.02 7.43
N GLN A 257 -28.92 -6.79 7.20
CA GLN A 257 -29.76 -7.60 6.34
C GLN A 257 -30.11 -6.82 5.08
N ASN A 258 -29.91 -7.42 3.91
CA ASN A 258 -30.27 -6.82 2.63
C ASN A 258 -31.11 -7.78 1.80
N THR A 259 -32.06 -7.23 1.04
CA THR A 259 -32.73 -7.94 -0.05
C THR A 259 -32.50 -7.20 -1.36
N PHE A 260 -32.23 -7.93 -2.43
CA PHE A 260 -32.07 -7.36 -3.77
C PHE A 260 -32.48 -8.37 -4.83
N THR A 261 -32.90 -7.88 -5.99
CA THR A 261 -33.30 -8.72 -7.12
C THR A 261 -32.20 -8.73 -8.17
N LEU A 262 -31.75 -9.92 -8.55
CA LEU A 262 -30.89 -10.13 -9.70
C LEU A 262 -31.75 -10.40 -10.94
N ASN A 263 -31.40 -9.78 -12.07
CA ASN A 263 -32.00 -10.09 -13.37
C ASN A 263 -30.89 -10.53 -14.32
N ASN A 264 -31.03 -11.71 -14.92
CA ASN A 264 -30.15 -12.17 -15.98
C ASN A 264 -30.62 -11.58 -17.31
N ILE A 265 -29.85 -10.64 -17.84
CA ILE A 265 -30.13 -9.98 -19.13
C ILE A 265 -29.40 -10.70 -20.27
N SER A 266 -28.43 -11.57 -19.95
CA SER A 266 -27.68 -12.33 -20.93
C SER A 266 -28.53 -13.41 -21.63
N ALA A 267 -27.99 -13.95 -22.72
CA ALA A 267 -28.56 -15.09 -23.43
C ALA A 267 -28.17 -16.46 -22.82
N LYS A 268 -27.34 -16.48 -21.77
CA LYS A 268 -26.78 -17.69 -21.16
C LYS A 268 -27.38 -17.91 -19.78
N THR A 269 -27.42 -19.16 -19.32
CA THR A 269 -27.82 -19.44 -17.93
C THR A 269 -26.67 -19.06 -17.01
N ILE A 270 -26.96 -18.29 -15.96
CA ILE A 270 -25.98 -18.00 -14.92
C ILE A 270 -26.04 -19.10 -13.87
N THR A 271 -24.87 -19.63 -13.49
CA THR A 271 -24.70 -20.72 -12.51
C THR A 271 -24.05 -20.25 -11.19
N GLY A 272 -23.40 -19.08 -11.21
CA GLY A 272 -22.77 -18.50 -10.03
C GLY A 272 -22.49 -17.01 -10.17
N LEU A 273 -22.40 -16.33 -9.03
CA LEU A 273 -22.19 -14.89 -8.93
C LEU A 273 -21.36 -14.52 -7.71
N GLN A 274 -20.49 -13.52 -7.88
CA GLN A 274 -19.81 -12.84 -6.79
C GLN A 274 -20.06 -11.34 -6.89
N GLY A 275 -20.16 -10.68 -5.75
CA GLY A 275 -20.36 -9.25 -5.71
C GLY A 275 -20.24 -8.68 -4.31
N SER A 276 -20.65 -7.42 -4.16
CA SER A 276 -20.76 -6.77 -2.86
C SER A 276 -21.99 -5.89 -2.74
N VAL A 277 -22.52 -5.84 -1.52
CA VAL A 277 -23.42 -4.78 -1.07
C VAL A 277 -22.58 -3.62 -0.58
N GLU A 278 -22.81 -2.43 -1.13
CA GLU A 278 -22.09 -1.20 -0.79
C GLU A 278 -23.07 -0.16 -0.27
N VAL A 279 -22.80 0.39 0.91
CA VAL A 279 -23.61 1.42 1.55
C VAL A 279 -22.80 2.71 1.63
N PHE A 280 -23.43 3.82 1.30
CA PHE A 280 -22.84 5.15 1.23
C PHE A 280 -23.63 6.13 2.11
N ASP A 281 -22.94 7.15 2.59
CA ASP A 281 -23.61 8.31 3.19
C ASP A 281 -24.22 9.22 2.12
N ASN A 282 -24.86 10.31 2.57
CA ASN A 282 -25.50 11.28 1.69
C ASN A 282 -24.53 12.01 0.77
N ASP A 283 -23.27 12.15 1.20
CA ASP A 283 -22.17 12.79 0.47
C ASP A 283 -21.49 11.80 -0.51
N GLY A 284 -21.91 10.54 -0.53
CA GLY A 284 -21.40 9.51 -1.42
C GLY A 284 -20.12 8.84 -0.91
N MET A 285 -19.71 9.05 0.35
CA MET A 285 -18.62 8.27 0.94
C MET A 285 -19.09 6.87 1.28
N LEU A 286 -18.27 5.88 0.94
CA LEU A 286 -18.51 4.48 1.29
C LEU A 286 -18.46 4.30 2.81
N LEU A 287 -19.55 3.84 3.39
CA LEU A 287 -19.69 3.52 4.81
C LEU A 287 -19.44 2.03 5.09
N GLN A 288 -19.84 1.16 4.17
CA GLN A 288 -19.72 -0.29 4.35
C GLN A 288 -19.65 -1.00 2.99
N ARG A 289 -18.81 -2.03 2.89
CA ARG A 289 -18.79 -2.97 1.76
C ARG A 289 -18.80 -4.41 2.29
N CYS A 290 -19.79 -5.19 1.89
CA CYS A 290 -19.97 -6.59 2.29
C CYS A 290 -19.97 -7.49 1.07
N ARG A 291 -18.98 -8.38 0.95
CA ARG A 291 -18.83 -9.30 -0.20
C ARG A 291 -19.71 -10.53 -0.03
N PHE A 292 -20.24 -11.04 -1.13
CA PHE A 292 -20.98 -12.30 -1.19
C PHE A 292 -20.53 -13.16 -2.38
N ASN A 293 -20.76 -14.45 -2.24
CA ASN A 293 -20.67 -15.46 -3.30
C ASN A 293 -21.95 -16.28 -3.27
N ASP A 294 -22.52 -16.57 -4.44
CA ASP A 294 -23.75 -17.33 -4.61
C ASP A 294 -23.61 -18.32 -5.76
N TYR A 295 -24.11 -19.53 -5.53
CA TYR A 295 -24.36 -20.51 -6.56
C TYR A 295 -25.86 -20.59 -6.76
N LEU A 296 -26.33 -20.21 -7.95
CA LEU A 296 -27.74 -20.21 -8.30
C LEU A 296 -27.90 -20.53 -9.78
N THR A 297 -29.03 -21.10 -10.17
CA THR A 297 -29.39 -21.28 -11.57
C THR A 297 -30.37 -20.19 -11.97
N LEU A 298 -29.90 -19.23 -12.77
CA LEU A 298 -30.71 -18.12 -13.28
C LEU A 298 -30.78 -18.19 -14.80
N ALA A 299 -31.91 -18.66 -15.32
CA ALA A 299 -32.16 -18.78 -16.76
C ALA A 299 -32.07 -17.42 -17.48
N PRO A 300 -31.83 -17.39 -18.80
CA PRO A 300 -31.89 -16.16 -19.59
C PRO A 300 -33.20 -15.41 -19.37
N GLN A 301 -33.14 -14.09 -19.20
CA GLN A 301 -34.29 -13.22 -18.87
C GLN A 301 -34.99 -13.57 -17.54
N GLY A 302 -34.39 -14.44 -16.72
CA GLY A 302 -34.89 -14.80 -15.40
C GLY A 302 -34.51 -13.79 -14.34
N SER A 303 -35.29 -13.77 -13.26
CA SER A 303 -35.03 -12.94 -12.08
C SER A 303 -35.04 -13.78 -10.80
N SER A 304 -34.22 -13.39 -9.82
CA SER A 304 -34.18 -14.04 -8.51
C SER A 304 -33.96 -13.01 -7.39
N SER A 305 -34.76 -13.10 -6.33
CA SER A 305 -34.59 -12.26 -5.15
C SER A 305 -33.65 -12.95 -4.17
N LEU A 306 -32.56 -12.27 -3.80
CA LEU A 306 -31.61 -12.71 -2.80
C LEU A 306 -31.82 -11.98 -1.48
N LYS A 307 -31.61 -12.71 -0.38
CA LYS A 307 -31.53 -12.16 0.97
C LYS A 307 -30.15 -12.46 1.54
N LYS A 308 -29.45 -11.43 2.02
CA LYS A 308 -28.11 -11.53 2.59
C LYS A 308 -28.08 -11.00 4.01
N LEU A 309 -27.25 -11.63 4.83
CA LEU A 309 -26.96 -11.24 6.21
C LEU A 309 -25.44 -11.09 6.34
N PHE A 310 -25.00 -9.95 6.86
CA PHE A 310 -23.59 -9.65 7.05
C PHE A 310 -23.34 -9.15 8.47
N SER A 311 -22.40 -9.78 9.16
CA SER A 311 -21.89 -9.27 10.43
C SER A 311 -21.13 -7.97 10.21
N LEU A 312 -21.48 -6.93 10.96
CA LEU A 312 -20.83 -5.64 10.89
C LEU A 312 -19.70 -5.56 11.93
N ASN A 313 -18.54 -5.06 11.49
CA ASN A 313 -17.42 -4.83 12.38
C ASN A 313 -17.50 -3.41 12.97
N GLN A 314 -18.10 -3.30 14.15
CA GLN A 314 -18.30 -2.04 14.89
C GLN A 314 -17.01 -1.35 15.34
N PHE A 315 -15.86 -1.99 15.15
CA PHE A 315 -14.55 -1.44 15.48
C PHE A 315 -13.96 -0.59 14.35
N LYS A 316 -14.59 -0.60 13.18
CA LYS A 316 -14.21 0.24 12.05
C LYS A 316 -14.95 1.58 12.08
N PRO A 317 -14.27 2.74 11.94
CA PRO A 317 -14.91 4.05 11.97
C PRO A 317 -16.06 4.20 10.96
N GLU A 318 -15.89 3.68 9.73
CA GLU A 318 -16.92 3.71 8.69
C GLU A 318 -18.17 2.91 9.07
N THR A 319 -18.01 1.77 9.73
CA THR A 319 -19.13 0.99 10.27
C THR A 319 -19.84 1.76 11.39
N VAL A 320 -19.09 2.40 12.30
CA VAL A 320 -19.70 3.20 13.38
C VAL A 320 -20.53 4.34 12.80
N ARG A 321 -20.07 4.98 11.73
CA ARG A 321 -20.84 6.00 11.00
C ARG A 321 -22.12 5.41 10.39
N LEU A 322 -22.05 4.22 9.79
CA LEU A 322 -23.25 3.51 9.31
C LEU A 322 -24.25 3.24 10.44
N LEU A 323 -23.79 2.74 11.59
CA LEU A 323 -24.65 2.41 12.74
C LEU A 323 -25.35 3.65 13.33
N ARG A 324 -24.80 4.84 13.12
CA ARG A 324 -25.39 6.12 13.54
C ARG A 324 -26.26 6.78 12.46
N SER A 325 -26.26 6.26 11.24
CA SER A 325 -26.98 6.85 10.11
C SER A 325 -28.46 6.46 10.12
N ASP A 326 -29.32 7.33 9.59
CA ASP A 326 -30.70 6.94 9.28
C ASP A 326 -30.72 6.07 8.02
N LEU A 327 -30.96 4.76 8.20
CA LEU A 327 -31.02 3.78 7.12
C LEU A 327 -32.10 4.08 6.07
N LYS A 328 -33.06 4.97 6.34
CA LYS A 328 -34.03 5.43 5.33
C LYS A 328 -33.41 6.41 4.33
N THR A 329 -32.28 7.02 4.68
CA THR A 329 -31.61 8.05 3.89
C THR A 329 -30.31 7.58 3.26
N VAL A 330 -29.69 6.51 3.78
CA VAL A 330 -28.47 5.96 3.20
C VAL A 330 -28.72 5.48 1.77
N LYS A 331 -27.73 5.72 0.90
CA LYS A 331 -27.73 5.15 -0.44
C LYS A 331 -27.01 3.81 -0.38
N TRP A 332 -27.51 2.81 -1.08
CA TRP A 332 -26.80 1.55 -1.20
C TRP A 332 -27.05 0.90 -2.55
N GLN A 333 -26.09 0.11 -2.99
CA GLN A 333 -26.12 -0.58 -4.26
C GLN A 333 -25.55 -1.99 -4.15
N VAL A 334 -25.79 -2.79 -5.18
CA VAL A 334 -25.19 -4.11 -5.34
C VAL A 334 -24.29 -4.05 -6.57
N THR A 335 -23.01 -4.33 -6.37
CA THR A 335 -22.01 -4.36 -7.44
C THR A 335 -21.64 -5.80 -7.70
N ILE A 336 -21.84 -6.26 -8.94
CA ILE A 336 -21.42 -7.60 -9.37
C ILE A 336 -19.98 -7.55 -9.85
N SER A 337 -19.16 -8.46 -9.34
CA SER A 337 -17.74 -8.56 -9.69
C SER A 337 -17.38 -9.83 -10.46
N SER A 338 -18.24 -10.85 -10.44
CA SER A 338 -18.05 -12.06 -11.24
C SER A 338 -19.37 -12.74 -11.58
N VAL A 339 -19.45 -13.33 -12.76
CA VAL A 339 -20.55 -14.19 -13.23
C VAL A 339 -19.96 -15.44 -13.88
N SER A 340 -20.48 -16.61 -13.53
CA SER A 340 -20.18 -17.89 -14.18
C SER A 340 -21.40 -18.38 -14.95
N PHE A 341 -21.18 -18.90 -16.16
CA PHE A 341 -22.24 -19.40 -17.04
C PHE A 341 -22.26 -20.92 -17.12
N ASP A 342 -23.36 -21.48 -17.63
CA ASP A 342 -23.56 -22.91 -17.86
C ASP A 342 -22.64 -23.53 -18.92
N ASP A 343 -22.20 -22.73 -19.89
CA ASP A 343 -21.21 -23.13 -20.90
C ASP A 343 -19.75 -23.14 -20.40
N GLY A 344 -19.53 -22.85 -19.11
CA GLY A 344 -18.22 -22.80 -18.47
C GLY A 344 -17.47 -21.48 -18.66
N SER A 345 -18.01 -20.51 -19.41
CA SER A 345 -17.42 -19.18 -19.51
C SER A 345 -17.61 -18.36 -18.23
N GLN A 346 -16.73 -17.39 -17.99
CA GLN A 346 -16.75 -16.52 -16.81
C GLN A 346 -16.39 -15.08 -17.17
N LEU A 347 -17.11 -14.14 -16.57
CA LEU A 347 -16.74 -12.73 -16.51
C LEU A 347 -16.28 -12.42 -15.09
N GLN A 348 -15.10 -11.82 -14.92
CA GLN A 348 -14.56 -11.52 -13.61
C GLN A 348 -13.74 -10.24 -13.63
N LEU A 349 -14.09 -9.31 -12.74
CA LEU A 349 -13.30 -8.10 -12.50
C LEU A 349 -12.00 -8.46 -11.79
N LEU A 350 -10.92 -7.80 -12.20
CA LEU A 350 -9.66 -7.80 -11.46
C LEU A 350 -9.87 -7.13 -10.10
N THR A 351 -9.44 -7.81 -9.04
CA THR A 351 -9.48 -7.31 -7.65
C THR A 351 -8.14 -6.74 -7.19
N GLN A 352 -7.07 -7.04 -7.93
CA GLN A 352 -5.71 -6.56 -7.72
C GLN A 352 -5.08 -6.25 -9.07
N LEU A 353 -4.09 -5.35 -9.08
CA LEU A 353 -3.33 -5.08 -10.30
C LEU A 353 -2.55 -6.34 -10.69
N PRO A 354 -2.50 -6.67 -11.98
CA PRO A 354 -1.66 -7.76 -12.45
C PRO A 354 -0.20 -7.44 -12.11
N LYS A 355 0.57 -8.46 -11.71
CA LYS A 355 2.01 -8.30 -11.45
C LYS A 355 2.68 -7.72 -12.71
N ALA A 356 3.56 -6.74 -12.51
CA ALA A 356 4.35 -6.18 -13.60
C ALA A 356 5.20 -7.29 -14.22
N LYS A 357 5.12 -7.43 -15.55
CA LYS A 357 6.03 -8.31 -16.31
C LYS A 357 7.44 -7.75 -16.36
#